data_AF-A0A510LCI7-F1
#
_entry.id   AF-A0A510LCI7-F1
#
_cell.length_a   1.000
_cell.length_b   1.000
_cell.length_c   1.000
_cell.angle_alpha   90.00
_cell.angle_beta   90.00
_cell.angle_gamma   90.00
#
_symmetry.space_group_name_H-M   'P 1'
#
loop_
_entity.id
_entity.type
_entity.pdbx_description
1 polymer ?
#
loop_
_entity_poly.entity_id
_entity_poly.type
_entity_poly.pdbx_seq_one_letter_code
_entity_poly.pdbx_strand_id
1 'polypeptide(L)'
;MLGKRKEISPYTVILVSFVIIILIGGFLLSLPIAIENGQKTNLLEGMFTATSAVCVTGLTVNDVSKVYNLFGKTVIMILIQLGGIGIITFSTVVVTMISKKVGYFTKKLIQEDINTNTTFEIQKFVKKF
;
A
#
# COMPACT_ATOMS: atom_id res chain seq x y z
N MET A 1 20.52 25.55 -11.80
CA MET A 1 20.80 24.25 -11.12
C MET A 1 19.47 23.55 -10.89
N LEU A 2 19.08 22.60 -11.74
CA LEU A 2 17.85 21.83 -11.54
C LEU A 2 18.04 20.87 -10.37
N GLY A 3 17.33 21.12 -9.27
CA GLY A 3 17.34 20.25 -8.10
C GLY A 3 16.93 18.82 -8.48
N LYS A 4 17.79 17.84 -8.18
CA LYS A 4 17.50 16.41 -8.28
C LYS A 4 16.18 16.11 -7.55
N ARG A 5 15.11 15.83 -8.29
CA ARG A 5 13.92 15.21 -7.69
C ARG A 5 14.36 13.85 -7.17
N LYS A 6 14.34 13.68 -5.85
CA LYS A 6 14.52 12.35 -5.23
C LYS A 6 13.39 11.48 -5.79
N GLU A 7 13.71 10.52 -6.65
CA GLU A 7 12.72 9.53 -7.09
C GLU A 7 12.36 8.70 -5.85
N ILE A 8 11.23 9.03 -5.23
CA ILE A 8 10.73 8.30 -4.07
C ILE A 8 10.31 6.93 -4.58
N SER A 9 10.90 5.89 -4.01
CA SER A 9 10.58 4.52 -4.37
C SER A 9 9.09 4.25 -4.08
N PRO A 10 8.34 3.59 -4.98
CA PRO A 10 6.93 3.26 -4.77
C PRO A 10 6.67 2.52 -3.44
N TYR A 11 7.63 1.70 -3.01
CA TYR A 11 7.56 0.98 -1.74
C TYR A 11 7.57 1.91 -0.52
N THR A 12 8.36 2.99 -0.58
CA THR A 12 8.46 3.98 0.51
C THR A 12 7.14 4.73 0.66
N VAL A 13 6.48 5.08 -0.44
CA VAL A 13 5.17 5.75 -0.42
C VAL A 13 4.14 4.86 0.27
N ILE A 14 4.10 3.57 -0.09
CA ILE A 14 3.19 2.59 0.53
C ILE A 14 3.49 2.47 2.03
N LEU A 15 4.75 2.23 2.41
CA LEU A 15 5.13 2.08 3.82
C LEU A 15 4.74 3.31 4.66
N VAL A 16 5.06 4.50 4.17
CA VAL A 16 4.75 5.76 4.87
C VAL A 16 3.23 5.94 5.00
N SER A 17 2.45 5.62 3.96
CA SER A 17 0.99 5.69 4.04
C SER A 17 0.41 4.76 5.10
N PHE A 18 0.92 3.52 5.21
CA PHE A 18 0.48 2.57 6.22
C PHE A 18 0.80 3.07 7.62
N VAL A 19 2.03 3.54 7.85
CA VAL A 19 2.44 4.09 9.15
C VAL A 19 1.56 5.26 9.57
N ILE A 20 1.29 6.20 8.66
CA ILE A 20 0.45 7.38 8.95
C ILE A 20 -0.98 6.94 9.33
N ILE A 21 -1.58 6.03 8.54
CA ILE A 21 -2.94 5.54 8.80
C ILE A 21 -3.01 4.79 10.15
N ILE A 22 -2.01 3.96 10.46
CA ILE A 22 -1.94 3.23 11.73
C ILE A 22 -1.80 4.18 12.92
N LEU A 23 -0.96 5.21 12.82
CA LEU A 23 -0.78 6.19 13.89
C LEU A 23 -2.06 6.99 14.13
N ILE A 24 -2.70 7.48 13.06
CA ILE A 24 -3.96 8.24 13.16
C ILE A 24 -5.08 7.34 13.71
N GLY A 25 -5.23 6.13 13.16
CA GLY A 25 -6.25 5.17 13.58
C GLY A 25 -6.05 4.74 15.03
N GLY A 26 -4.82 4.38 15.40
CA GLY A 26 -4.47 3.98 16.77
C GLY A 26 -4.71 5.09 17.78
N PHE A 27 -4.39 6.34 17.41
CA PHE A 27 -4.71 7.49 18.24
C PHE A 27 -6.23 7.67 18.39
N LEU A 28 -6.98 7.64 17.28
CA LEU A 28 -8.45 7.75 17.30
C LEU A 28 -9.11 6.68 18.17
N LEU A 29 -8.67 5.42 18.06
CA LEU A 29 -9.20 4.30 18.86
C LEU A 29 -8.87 4.45 20.35
N SER A 30 -7.80 5.15 20.69
CA SER A 30 -7.39 5.36 22.08
C SER A 30 -8.11 6.52 22.76
N LEU A 31 -8.87 7.32 22.00
CA LEU A 31 -9.67 8.41 22.57
C LEU A 31 -10.93 7.87 23.27
N PRO A 32 -11.38 8.53 24.35
CA PRO A 32 -12.60 8.15 25.06
C PRO A 32 -13.86 8.22 24.18
N ILE A 33 -13.84 8.98 23.08
CA ILE A 33 -14.96 9.06 22.13
C ILE A 33 -15.19 7.77 21.34
N ALA A 34 -14.18 6.90 21.23
CA ALA A 34 -14.28 5.60 20.56
C ALA A 34 -14.64 4.45 21.50
N ILE A 35 -14.62 4.70 22.81
CA ILE A 35 -14.74 3.70 23.85
C ILE A 35 -16.17 3.72 24.42
N GLU A 36 -16.70 2.53 24.71
CA GLU A 36 -18.00 2.35 25.34
C GLU A 36 -17.96 2.77 26.82
N ASN A 37 -19.07 3.27 27.36
CA ASN A 37 -19.13 3.76 28.74
C ASN A 37 -18.77 2.65 29.75
N GLY A 38 -17.79 2.93 30.62
CA GLY A 38 -17.31 2.00 31.65
C GLY A 38 -16.17 1.07 31.20
N GLN A 39 -15.76 1.13 29.93
CA GLN A 39 -14.57 0.43 29.44
C GLN A 39 -13.37 1.39 29.39
N LYS A 40 -12.17 0.82 29.36
CA LYS A 40 -10.92 1.57 29.18
C LYS A 40 -10.05 0.85 28.18
N THR A 41 -9.38 1.62 27.34
CA THR A 41 -8.34 1.12 26.45
C THR A 41 -7.09 1.97 26.62
N ASN A 42 -5.94 1.29 26.67
CA ASN A 42 -4.66 1.97 26.68
C ASN A 42 -4.22 2.33 25.26
N LEU A 43 -3.36 3.35 25.12
CA LEU A 43 -2.83 3.76 23.80
C LEU A 43 -2.22 2.59 23.03
N LEU A 44 -1.52 1.70 23.73
CA LEU A 44 -0.89 0.52 23.14
C LEU A 44 -1.90 -0.47 22.55
N GLU A 45 -3.05 -0.65 23.22
CA GLU A 45 -4.13 -1.54 22.76
C GLU A 45 -4.82 -0.96 21.53
N GLY A 46 -5.07 0.36 21.52
CA GLY A 46 -5.62 1.07 20.37
C GLY A 46 -4.69 0.99 19.16
N MET A 47 -3.38 1.19 19.37
CA MET A 47 -2.37 1.04 18.31
C MET A 47 -2.24 -0.40 17.78
N PHE A 48 -2.30 -1.40 18.67
CA PHE A 48 -2.29 -2.80 18.25
C PHE A 48 -3.52 -3.12 17.41
N THR A 49 -4.71 -2.71 17.88
CA THR A 49 -5.97 -2.91 17.18
C THR A 49 -5.97 -2.22 15.81
N ALA A 50 -5.47 -0.99 15.72
CA ALA A 50 -5.34 -0.28 14.46
C ALA A 50 -4.36 -0.95 13.50
N THR A 51 -3.21 -1.42 13.99
CA THR A 51 -2.22 -2.17 13.17
C THR A 51 -2.83 -3.46 12.63
N SER A 52 -3.51 -4.21 13.49
CA SER A 52 -4.19 -5.45 13.12
C SER A 52 -5.30 -5.23 12.08
N ALA A 53 -6.09 -4.16 12.25
CA ALA A 53 -7.13 -3.77 11.31
C ALA A 53 -6.56 -3.40 9.95
N VAL A 54 -5.55 -2.53 9.90
CA VAL A 54 -4.89 -2.10 8.65
C VAL A 54 -4.16 -3.26 7.95
N CYS A 55 -3.57 -4.18 8.70
CA CYS A 55 -2.95 -5.38 8.12
C CYS A 55 -3.97 -6.49 7.80
N VAL A 56 -5.25 -6.29 8.14
CA VAL A 56 -6.35 -7.25 7.93
C VAL A 56 -6.05 -8.62 8.56
N THR A 57 -5.38 -8.64 9.72
CA THR A 57 -5.02 -9.89 10.42
C THR A 57 -6.12 -10.39 11.35
N GLY A 58 -6.93 -9.49 11.92
CA GLY A 58 -8.06 -9.83 12.78
C GLY A 58 -7.71 -10.18 14.23
N LEU A 59 -6.50 -9.82 14.69
CA LEU A 59 -6.08 -9.98 16.09
C LEU A 59 -6.52 -8.80 16.95
N THR A 60 -7.00 -9.05 18.16
CA THR A 60 -7.39 -7.99 19.11
C THR A 60 -6.87 -8.33 20.51
N VAL A 61 -6.41 -7.32 21.26
CA VAL A 61 -5.95 -7.50 22.65
C VAL A 61 -7.14 -7.56 23.61
N ASN A 62 -8.21 -6.87 23.25
CA ASN A 62 -9.44 -6.75 24.01
C ASN A 62 -10.66 -7.07 23.15
N ASP A 63 -11.81 -7.26 23.79
CA ASP A 63 -13.06 -7.62 23.12
C ASP A 63 -13.64 -6.38 22.42
N VAL A 64 -13.42 -6.28 21.11
CA VAL A 64 -13.81 -5.11 20.30
C VAL A 64 -15.32 -4.84 20.37
N SER A 65 -16.13 -5.88 20.53
CA SER A 65 -17.58 -5.75 20.59
C SER A 65 -18.05 -5.04 21.85
N LYS A 66 -17.30 -5.18 22.95
CA LYS A 66 -17.60 -4.60 24.26
C LYS A 66 -16.88 -3.28 24.50
N VAL A 67 -15.63 -3.15 24.04
CA VAL A 67 -14.79 -1.99 24.33
C VAL A 67 -15.10 -0.81 23.43
N TYR A 68 -15.36 -1.04 22.14
CA TYR A 68 -15.58 0.04 21.18
C TYR A 68 -17.07 0.29 20.94
N ASN A 69 -17.43 1.58 20.98
CA ASN A 69 -18.76 2.03 20.64
C ASN A 69 -18.95 2.07 19.11
N LEU A 70 -20.08 2.60 18.64
CA LEU A 70 -20.39 2.70 17.21
C LEU A 70 -19.30 3.47 16.44
N PHE A 71 -18.80 4.58 16.99
CA PHE A 71 -17.74 5.38 16.37
C PHE A 71 -16.44 4.57 16.23
N GLY A 72 -15.98 3.93 17.31
CA GLY A 72 -14.77 3.11 17.29
C GLY A 72 -14.87 1.96 16.28
N LYS A 73 -16.02 1.28 16.23
CA LYS A 73 -16.30 0.20 15.25
C LYS A 73 -16.26 0.73 13.81
N THR A 74 -16.80 1.91 13.54
CA THR A 74 -16.71 2.55 12.22
C THR A 74 -15.26 2.85 11.85
N VAL A 75 -14.45 3.37 12.77
CA VAL A 75 -13.03 3.61 12.51
C VAL A 75 -12.31 2.30 12.17
N ILE A 76 -12.56 1.23 12.93
CA ILE A 76 -11.98 -0.10 12.65
C ILE A 76 -12.37 -0.59 11.25
N MET A 77 -13.64 -0.47 10.86
CA MET A 77 -14.10 -0.85 9.52
C MET A 77 -13.40 -0.05 8.42
N ILE A 78 -13.21 1.25 8.61
CA ILE A 78 -12.47 2.10 7.66
C ILE A 78 -11.00 1.65 7.57
N LEU A 79 -10.35 1.38 8.70
CA LEU A 79 -8.96 0.90 8.73
C LEU A 79 -8.79 -0.43 7.99
N ILE A 80 -9.73 -1.38 8.16
CA ILE A 80 -9.75 -2.64 7.41
C ILE A 80 -9.86 -2.39 5.91
N GLN A 81 -10.76 -1.50 5.49
CA GLN A 81 -10.96 -1.20 4.08
C GLN A 81 -9.72 -0.54 3.44
N LEU A 82 -9.11 0.42 4.14
CA LEU A 82 -7.87 1.07 3.69
C LEU A 82 -6.71 0.07 3.62
N GLY A 83 -6.61 -0.82 4.60
CA GLY A 83 -5.67 -1.93 4.62
C GLY A 83 -5.80 -2.87 3.41
N GLY A 84 -7.03 -3.28 3.11
CA GLY A 84 -7.33 -4.15 1.97
C GLY A 84 -6.92 -3.53 0.62
N ILE A 85 -7.20 -2.24 0.41
CA ILE A 85 -6.78 -1.51 -0.81
C ILE A 85 -5.25 -1.47 -0.92
N GLY A 86 -4.56 -1.29 0.21
CA GLY A 86 -3.10 -1.27 0.28
C GLY A 86 -2.46 -2.59 -0.14
N ILE A 87 -3.00 -3.74 0.30
CA ILE A 87 -2.51 -5.08 -0.08
C ILE A 87 -2.65 -5.32 -1.59
N ILE A 88 -3.77 -4.91 -2.20
CA ILE A 88 -4.01 -5.06 -3.64
C ILE A 88 -3.01 -4.21 -4.44
N THR A 89 -2.79 -2.97 -4.01
CA THR A 89 -1.84 -2.05 -4.65
C THR A 89 -0.41 -2.58 -4.55
N PHE A 90 -0.02 -3.09 -3.38
CA PHE A 90 1.30 -3.70 -3.21
C PHE A 90 1.49 -4.93 -4.09
N SER A 91 0.49 -5.82 -4.14
CA SER A 91 0.52 -7.03 -4.96
C SER A 91 0.68 -6.71 -6.46
N THR A 92 -0.05 -5.71 -6.96
CA THR A 92 0.05 -5.29 -8.37
C THR A 92 1.41 -4.69 -8.72
N VAL A 93 2.02 -3.91 -7.83
CA VAL A 93 3.38 -3.38 -8.02
C VAL A 93 4.41 -4.51 -8.09
N VAL A 94 4.32 -5.50 -7.19
CA VAL A 94 5.23 -6.66 -7.18
C VAL A 94 5.09 -7.47 -8.46
N VAL A 95 3.85 -7.80 -8.87
CA VAL A 95 3.58 -8.53 -10.12
C VAL A 95 4.12 -7.75 -11.31
N THR A 96 3.85 -6.44 -11.39
CA THR A 96 4.31 -5.59 -12.51
C THR A 96 5.84 -5.53 -12.58
N MET A 97 6.53 -5.48 -11.45
CA MET A 97 8.00 -5.47 -11.43
C MET A 97 8.58 -6.78 -11.96
N ILE A 98 8.00 -7.92 -11.56
CA ILE A 98 8.39 -9.24 -12.06
C ILE A 98 8.11 -9.33 -13.56
N SER A 99 6.91 -8.96 -14.00
CA SER A 99 6.52 -8.98 -15.42
C SER A 99 7.37 -8.06 -16.29
N LYS A 100 7.72 -6.85 -15.80
CA LYS A 100 8.65 -5.94 -16.51
C LYS A 100 10.03 -6.58 -16.66
N LYS A 101 10.59 -7.18 -15.60
CA LYS A 101 11.91 -7.82 -15.63
C LYS A 101 11.96 -8.98 -16.63
N VAL A 102 10.91 -9.80 -16.67
CA VAL A 102 10.77 -10.87 -17.68
C VAL A 102 10.68 -10.28 -19.09
N GLY A 103 9.85 -9.25 -19.29
CA GLY A 103 9.73 -8.57 -20.58
C GLY A 103 11.03 -7.94 -21.07
N TYR A 104 11.84 -7.33 -20.18
CA TYR A 104 13.17 -6.82 -20.52
C TYR A 104 14.13 -7.94 -20.92
N PHE A 105 14.11 -9.08 -20.21
CA PHE A 105 14.94 -10.23 -20.55
C PHE A 105 14.56 -10.83 -21.91
N THR A 106 13.27 -11.03 -22.18
CA THR A 106 12.77 -11.49 -23.48
C THR A 106 13.12 -10.52 -24.61
N LYS A 107 12.98 -9.21 -24.38
CA LYS A 107 13.40 -8.19 -25.36
C LYS A 107 14.90 -8.24 -25.64
N LYS A 108 15.73 -8.49 -24.62
CA LYS A 108 17.18 -8.60 -24.76
C LYS A 108 17.59 -9.86 -25.52
N LEU A 109 16.97 -11.00 -25.23
CA LEU A 109 17.20 -12.24 -25.98
C LEU A 109 16.83 -12.10 -27.45
N ILE A 110 15.65 -11.52 -27.73
CA ILE A 110 15.27 -11.20 -29.11
C ILE A 110 16.34 -10.29 -29.73
N GLN A 111 16.77 -9.23 -29.05
CA GLN A 111 17.79 -8.30 -29.55
C GLN A 111 19.17 -8.96 -29.82
N GLU A 112 19.54 -10.00 -29.08
CA GLU A 112 20.75 -10.80 -29.31
C GLU A 112 20.57 -11.79 -30.48
N ASP A 113 19.39 -12.39 -30.63
CA ASP A 113 19.06 -13.27 -31.77
C ASP A 113 18.91 -12.49 -33.09
N ILE A 114 18.34 -11.28 -33.06
CA ILE A 114 18.35 -10.33 -34.18
C ILE A 114 19.61 -9.47 -34.14
N ASN A 115 20.75 -10.04 -34.54
CA ASN A 115 22.01 -9.32 -34.79
C ASN A 115 21.87 -8.25 -35.91
N THR A 116 21.09 -7.20 -35.66
CA THR A 116 20.84 -6.12 -36.60
C THR A 116 21.08 -4.79 -35.89
N ASN A 117 22.26 -4.22 -36.15
CA ASN A 117 22.57 -2.79 -35.98
C ASN A 117 21.71 -1.95 -36.95
N THR A 118 20.40 -2.01 -36.82
CA THR A 118 19.49 -1.09 -37.50
C THR A 118 18.71 -0.33 -36.46
N THR A 119 19.15 0.91 -36.25
CA THR A 119 18.38 2.02 -35.70
C THR A 119 16.94 1.92 -36.21
N PHE A 120 16.03 1.44 -35.37
CA PHE A 120 14.61 1.35 -35.67
C PHE A 120 14.02 2.77 -35.68
N GLU A 121 14.31 3.54 -36.74
CA GLU A 121 13.45 4.65 -37.18
C GLU A 121 12.14 4.09 -37.75
N ILE A 122 11.30 3.55 -36.88
CA ILE A 122 9.93 3.14 -37.23
C ILE A 122 9.09 4.37 -37.66
N GLN A 123 9.56 5.58 -37.40
CA GLN A 123 8.90 6.82 -37.78
C GLN A 123 8.91 7.11 -39.30
N LYS A 124 9.71 6.39 -40.11
CA LYS A 124 9.81 6.67 -41.56
C LYS A 124 8.92 5.79 -42.45
N PHE A 125 8.43 4.66 -41.95
CA PHE A 125 7.63 3.73 -42.77
C PHE A 125 6.13 4.01 -42.77
N VAL A 126 5.62 4.81 -41.83
CA VAL A 126 4.17 5.16 -41.77
C VAL A 126 3.81 6.32 -42.71
N LYS A 127 4.78 7.02 -43.31
CA LYS A 127 4.51 8.17 -44.20
C LYS A 127 4.51 7.84 -45.69
N LYS A 128 4.54 6.56 -46.08
CA LYS A 128 4.58 6.14 -47.49
C LYS A 128 3.56 5.04 -47.85
N PHE A 129 2.47 4.95 -47.11
CA PHE A 129 1.23 4.33 -47.56
C PHE A 129 0.08 5.29 -47.31
#